data_AF-A0A3L8P5Z8-F1
#
_entry.id   AF-A0A3L8P5Z8-F1
#
_cell.length_a   1.000
_cell.length_b   1.000
_cell.length_c   1.000
_cell.angle_alpha   90.00
_cell.angle_beta   90.00
_cell.angle_gamma   90.00
#
_symmetry.space_group_name_H-M   'P 1'
#
loop_
_entity.id
_entity.type
_entity.pdbx_description
1 polymer ?
#
loop_
_entity_poly.entity_id
_entity_poly.type
_entity_poly.pdbx_seq_one_letter_code
_entity_poly.pdbx_strand_id
1 'polypeptide(L)' 'MKTTARKLLGQGAITNLQERVAALEDDVEELRRQNLRLAEIADVVQELLVPLASRDQERVDAALKSFPGSV' A
#
# COMPACT_ATOMS: atom_id res chain seq x y z
N MET A 1 -29.76 -38.87 -3.74
CA MET A 1 -28.83 -38.30 -4.75
C MET A 1 -28.94 -36.76 -4.91
N LYS A 2 -30.13 -36.15 -5.01
CA LYS A 2 -30.27 -34.70 -5.25
C LYS A 2 -29.70 -33.79 -4.15
N THR A 3 -29.71 -34.23 -2.89
CA THR A 3 -29.22 -33.46 -1.73
C THR A 3 -27.69 -33.30 -1.72
N THR A 4 -26.96 -34.33 -2.17
CA THR A 4 -25.48 -34.33 -2.21
C THR A 4 -24.96 -33.37 -3.29
N ALA A 5 -25.60 -33.33 -4.47
CA ALA A 5 -25.24 -32.43 -5.56
C ALA A 5 -25.38 -30.94 -5.18
N ARG A 6 -26.45 -30.58 -4.45
CA ARG A 6 -26.64 -29.20 -3.96
C ARG A 6 -25.61 -28.80 -2.91
N LYS A 7 -25.21 -29.72 -2.03
CA LYS A 7 -24.15 -29.47 -1.05
C LYS A 7 -22.79 -29.24 -1.71
N LEU A 8 -22.45 -30.04 -2.72
CA LEU A 8 -21.20 -29.89 -3.49
C LEU A 8 -21.14 -28.56 -4.26
N LEU A 9 -22.25 -28.14 -4.88
CA LEU A 9 -22.33 -26.85 -5.56
C LEU A 9 -22.18 -25.67 -4.59
N GLY A 10 -22.81 -25.74 -3.42
CA GLY A 10 -22.66 -24.73 -2.36
C GLY A 10 -21.23 -24.67 -1.80
N GLN A 11 -20.57 -25.83 -1.68
CA GLN A 11 -19.20 -25.92 -1.20
C GLN A 11 -18.21 -25.32 -2.20
N GLY A 12 -18.38 -25.56 -3.51
CA GLY A 12 -17.57 -24.91 -4.54
C GLY A 12 -17.72 -23.38 -4.56
N ALA A 13 -18.94 -22.87 -4.35
CA ALA A 13 -19.17 -21.43 -4.25
C ALA A 13 -18.50 -20.82 -3.01
N ILE A 14 -18.53 -21.51 -1.86
CA ILE A 14 -17.84 -21.08 -0.64
C ILE A 14 -16.33 -21.06 -0.84
N THR A 15 -15.75 -22.11 -1.43
CA THR A 15 -14.31 -22.15 -1.71
C THR A 15 -13.89 -21.02 -2.65
N ASN A 16 -14.64 -20.74 -3.71
CA ASN A 16 -14.33 -19.63 -4.60
C ASN A 16 -14.42 -18.27 -3.89
N LEU A 17 -15.38 -18.08 -3.00
CA LEU A 17 -15.46 -16.86 -2.19
C LEU A 17 -14.27 -16.73 -1.23
N GLN A 18 -13.84 -17.82 -0.61
CA GLN A 18 -12.67 -17.83 0.28
C GLN A 18 -11.38 -17.46 -0.46
N GLU A 19 -11.16 -18.03 -1.66
CA GLU A 19 -10.01 -17.67 -2.51
C GLU A 19 -10.03 -16.19 -2.90
N ARG A 20 -11.21 -15.68 -3.29
CA ARG A 20 -11.35 -14.26 -3.65
C ARG A 20 -11.15 -13.33 -2.46
N VAL A 21 -11.62 -13.70 -1.28
CA VAL A 21 -11.39 -12.91 -0.06
C VAL A 21 -9.92 -12.91 0.30
N ALA A 22 -9.24 -14.05 0.25
CA ALA A 22 -7.80 -14.11 0.51
C ALA A 22 -7.00 -13.23 -0.44
N ALA A 23 -7.31 -13.26 -1.74
CA ALA A 23 -6.67 -12.38 -2.73
C ALA A 23 -6.93 -10.89 -2.43
N LEU A 24 -8.18 -10.53 -2.07
CA LEU A 24 -8.51 -9.15 -1.70
C LEU A 24 -7.81 -8.70 -0.40
N GLU A 25 -7.63 -9.61 0.56
CA GLU A 25 -6.89 -9.32 1.79
C GLU A 25 -5.41 -9.05 1.50
N ASP A 26 -4.80 -9.85 0.61
CA ASP A 26 -3.42 -9.63 0.15
C ASP A 26 -3.28 -8.28 -0.58
N ASP A 27 -4.21 -7.95 -1.48
CA ASP A 27 -4.25 -6.67 -2.20
C ASP A 27 -4.38 -5.48 -1.23
N VAL A 28 -5.24 -5.60 -0.20
CA VAL A 28 -5.42 -4.55 0.81
C VAL A 28 -4.16 -4.36 1.66
N GLU A 29 -3.48 -5.44 2.05
CA GLU A 29 -2.21 -5.35 2.75
C GLU A 29 -1.13 -4.69 1.89
N GLU A 30 -1.09 -4.96 0.58
CA GLU A 30 -0.21 -4.25 -0.34
C GLU A 30 -0.53 -2.76 -0.41
N LEU A 31 -1.81 -2.40 -0.58
CA LEU A 31 -2.24 -1.00 -0.60
C LEU A 31 -1.88 -0.26 0.69
N ARG A 32 -1.97 -0.92 1.86
CA ARG A 32 -1.54 -0.32 3.13
C ARG A 32 -0.05 -0.01 3.14
N ARG A 33 0.79 -0.94 2.70
CA ARG A 33 2.25 -0.72 2.59
C ARG A 33 2.58 0.41 1.64
N GLN A 34 1.92 0.46 0.47
CA GLN A 34 2.12 1.50 -0.52
C GLN A 34 1.69 2.88 0.00
N ASN A 35 0.53 2.97 0.66
CA ASN A 35 0.06 4.22 1.25
C ASN A 35 0.98 4.73 2.37
N LEU A 36 1.55 3.84 3.18
CA LEU A 36 2.56 4.24 4.16
C LEU A 36 3.77 4.86 3.48
N ARG A 37 4.30 4.23 2.43
CA ARG A 37 5.42 4.77 1.66
C ARG A 37 5.08 6.09 0.98
N LEU A 38 3.85 6.24 0.49
CA LEU A 38 3.37 7.48 -0.09
C LEU A 38 3.31 8.62 0.96
N ALA A 39 2.85 8.32 2.17
CA ALA A 39 2.84 9.27 3.28
C ALA A 39 4.26 9.72 3.64
N GLU A 40 5.22 8.79 3.74
CA GLU A 40 6.63 9.12 3.98
C GLU A 40 7.20 10.06 2.91
N ILE A 41 6.88 9.83 1.63
CA ILE A 41 7.30 10.72 0.54
C ILE A 41 6.61 12.09 0.64
N ALA A 42 5.32 12.12 0.97
CA ALA A 42 4.58 13.36 1.14
C ALA A 42 5.16 14.22 2.28
N ASP A 43 5.64 13.60 3.36
CA ASP A 43 6.31 14.30 4.46
C ASP A 43 7.62 14.94 3.98
N VAL A 44 8.46 14.23 3.22
CA VAL A 44 9.67 14.81 2.62
C VAL A 44 9.35 15.97 1.70
N VAL A 45 8.35 15.82 0.83
CA VAL A 45 7.94 16.90 -0.07
C VAL A 45 7.51 18.13 0.73
N GLN A 46 6.75 17.96 1.82
CA GLN A 46 6.36 19.05 2.71
C GLN A 46 7.57 19.74 3.35
N GLU A 47 8.54 18.97 3.85
CA GLU A 47 9.77 19.51 4.43
C GLU A 47 10.60 20.31 3.41
N LEU A 48 10.56 19.92 2.13
CA LEU A 48 11.29 20.58 1.04
C LEU A 48 10.64 21.88 0.54
N LEU A 49 9.35 22.12 0.81
CA LEU A 49 8.66 23.31 0.26
C LEU A 49 9.31 24.62 0.70
N VAL A 50 9.67 24.75 1.98
CA VAL A 50 10.30 25.94 2.55
C VAL A 50 11.69 26.20 1.96
N PRO A 51 12.65 25.26 2.02
CA PRO A 51 14.00 25.49 1.52
C PRO A 51 14.04 25.70 0.00
N LEU A 52 13.16 25.04 -0.77
CA LEU A 52 13.03 25.30 -2.21
C LEU A 52 12.55 26.72 -2.50
N ALA A 53 11.54 27.20 -1.76
CA ALA A 53 11.05 28.57 -1.89
C ALA A 53 12.13 29.61 -1.55
N SER A 54 12.99 29.31 -0.58
CA SER A 54 14.12 30.18 -0.19
C SER A 54 15.39 29.96 -1.00
N ARG A 55 15.41 29.01 -1.96
CA ARG A 55 16.60 28.60 -2.74
C ARG A 55 17.79 28.18 -1.87
N ASP A 56 17.49 27.56 -0.72
CA ASP A 56 18.48 27.11 0.25
C ASP A 56 18.88 25.66 -0.06
N GLN A 57 19.92 25.49 -0.89
CA GLN A 57 20.35 24.17 -1.33
C GLN A 57 20.92 23.31 -0.20
N GLU A 58 21.57 23.91 0.80
CA GLU A 58 22.13 23.16 1.93
C GLU A 58 21.03 22.49 2.75
N ARG A 59 19.91 23.19 2.98
CA ARG A 59 18.75 22.62 3.68
C ARG A 59 17.99 21.60 2.84
N VAL A 60 17.93 21.77 1.51
CA VAL A 60 17.39 20.75 0.61
C VAL A 60 18.20 19.45 0.72
N ASP A 61 19.52 19.54 0.62
CA ASP A 61 20.41 18.36 0.68
C ASP A 61 20.35 17.66 2.04
N ALA A 62 20.20 18.43 3.13
CA ALA A 62 20.03 17.89 4.47
C ALA A 62 18.72 17.09 4.62
N ALA A 63 17.59 17.63 4.14
CA ALA A 63 16.29 16.97 4.21
C ALA A 63 16.24 15.70 3.32
N LEU A 64 16.91 15.70 2.17
CA LEU A 64 17.02 14.51 1.32
C LEU A 64 17.87 13.40 1.95
N LYS A 65 18.95 13.75 2.68
CA LYS A 65 19.82 12.78 3.36
C LYS A 65 19.15 12.09 4.55
N SER A 66 18.16 12.73 5.19
CA SER A 66 17.42 12.12 6.29
C SER A 66 16.36 11.10 5.83
N PHE A 67 16.04 11.03 4.54
CA PHE A 67 15.03 10.12 4.01
C PHE A 67 15.59 8.72 3.69
N PRO A 68 15.07 7.64 4.29
CA PRO A 68 15.49 6.27 3.98
C PRO A 68 15.01 5.85 2.58
N GLY A 69 15.96 5.83 1.63
CA GLY A 69 15.76 5.45 0.24
C GLY A 69 16.17 6.51 -0.78
N SER A 70 16.75 7.64 -0.35
CA SER A 70 17.48 8.53 -1.26
C SER A 70 18.82 7.89 -1.63
N VAL A 71 19.09 7.81 -2.94
CA VAL A 71 20.40 7.46 -3.52
C VAL A 71 21.19 8.74 -3.73
#